data_AF-A0A930UEW6-F1
#
_entry.id   AF-A0A930UEW6-F1
#
_cell.length_a   1.000
_cell.length_b   1.000
_cell.length_c   1.000
_cell.angle_alpha   90.00
_cell.angle_beta   90.00
_cell.angle_gamma   90.00
#
_symmetry.space_group_name_H-M   'P 1'
#
loop_
_entity.id
_entity.type
_entity.pdbx_description
1 polymer ?
#
loop_
_entity_poly.entity_id
_entity_poly.type
_entity_poly.pdbx_seq_one_letter_code
_entity_poly.pdbx_strand_id
1 'polypeptide(L)'
;MVMVVYVLYLVGLAIGITSIIGVILAHLRMRDSTGWMHSHYRWQIRTFWFALLWSVIGLALAAVLVGVPILIGVCIWIIYRCVRGLMLWSDQKPTPIGDA
;
A
#
# COMPACT_ATOMS: atom_id res chain seq x y z
N MET A 1 -4.12 3.95 27.66
CA MET A 1 -3.85 2.56 27.20
C MET A 1 -5.01 1.97 26.40
N VAL A 2 -6.23 1.92 26.93
CA VAL A 2 -7.39 1.34 26.20
C VAL A 2 -7.73 2.11 24.91
N MET A 3 -7.64 3.44 24.91
CA MET A 3 -7.88 4.27 23.72
C MET A 3 -6.92 3.97 22.56
N VAL A 4 -5.65 3.69 22.88
CA VAL A 4 -4.63 3.35 21.87
C VAL A 4 -4.96 2.02 21.20
N VAL A 5 -5.44 1.03 21.97
CA VAL A 5 -5.88 -0.27 21.45
C VAL A 5 -7.08 -0.13 20.52
N TYR A 6 -8.08 0.69 20.89
CA TYR A 6 -9.23 0.96 20.00
C TYR A 6 -8.83 1.64 18.70
N VAL A 7 -7.94 2.64 18.76
CA VAL A 7 -7.43 3.31 17.55
C VAL A 7 -6.65 2.33 16.67
N LEU A 8 -5.80 1.49 17.26
CA LEU A 8 -5.08 0.42 16.55
C LEU A 8 -6.03 -0.57 15.86
N TYR A 9 -7.14 -0.95 16.51
CA TYR A 9 -8.14 -1.83 15.91
C TYR A 9 -8.88 -1.17 14.75
N LEU A 10 -9.28 0.09 14.89
CA LEU A 10 -9.96 0.81 13.80
C LEU A 10 -9.04 1.02 12.60
N VAL A 11 -7.77 1.40 12.85
CA VAL A 11 -6.76 1.56 11.81
C VAL A 11 -6.43 0.22 11.15
N GLY A 12 -6.27 -0.85 11.93
CA GLY A 12 -6.03 -2.20 11.41
C GLY A 12 -7.18 -2.71 10.56
N LEU A 13 -8.43 -2.45 10.97
CA LEU A 13 -9.62 -2.82 10.22
C LEU A 13 -9.71 -2.04 8.90
N ALA A 14 -9.46 -0.73 8.94
CA ALA A 14 -9.45 0.13 7.77
C ALA A 14 -8.31 -0.21 6.79
N ILE A 15 -7.12 -0.57 7.28
CA ILE A 15 -6.01 -0.95 6.41
C ILE A 15 -6.19 -2.38 5.89
N GLY A 16 -6.67 -3.32 6.71
CA GLY A 16 -6.80 -4.72 6.34
C GLY A 16 -7.83 -4.97 5.24
N ILE A 17 -9.12 -4.81 5.54
CA ILE A 17 -10.20 -5.20 4.62
C ILE A 17 -10.19 -4.31 3.38
N THR A 18 -9.99 -3.01 3.56
CA THR A 18 -10.05 -2.03 2.46
C THR A 18 -8.88 -2.19 1.48
N SER A 19 -7.68 -2.56 1.97
CA SER A 19 -6.54 -2.81 1.07
C SER A 19 -6.73 -4.09 0.25
N ILE A 20 -7.35 -5.13 0.82
CA ILE A 20 -7.68 -6.37 0.10
C ILE A 20 -8.67 -6.08 -1.03
N ILE A 21 -9.75 -5.33 -0.77
CA ILE A 21 -10.70 -4.92 -1.81
C ILE A 21 -9.98 -4.12 -2.91
N GLY A 22 -9.10 -3.21 -2.52
CA GLY A 22 -8.31 -2.40 -3.45
C GLY A 22 -7.43 -3.23 -4.39
N VAL A 23 -6.73 -4.25 -3.87
CA VAL A 23 -5.85 -5.09 -4.71
C VAL A 23 -6.65 -6.02 -5.64
N ILE A 24 -7.82 -6.50 -5.20
CA ILE A 24 -8.72 -7.31 -6.03
C ILE A 24 -9.23 -6.46 -7.19
N LEU A 25 -9.75 -5.26 -6.92
CA LEU A 25 -10.19 -4.33 -7.95
C LEU A 25 -9.06 -3.96 -8.91
N ALA A 26 -7.84 -3.77 -8.40
CA ALA A 26 -6.67 -3.51 -9.24
C ALA A 26 -6.39 -4.67 -10.20
N HIS A 27 -6.43 -5.93 -9.76
CA HIS A 27 -6.24 -7.08 -10.65
C HIS A 27 -7.36 -7.25 -11.68
N LEU A 28 -8.62 -7.01 -11.27
CA LEU A 28 -9.76 -7.08 -12.17
C LEU A 28 -9.66 -6.01 -13.26
N ARG A 29 -9.45 -4.75 -12.88
CA ARG A 29 -9.37 -3.62 -13.81
C ARG A 29 -8.08 -3.60 -14.64
N MET A 30 -7.00 -4.20 -14.14
CA MET A 30 -5.74 -4.31 -14.88
C MET A 30 -5.92 -5.08 -16.20
N ARG A 31 -6.74 -6.14 -16.20
CA ARG A 31 -7.00 -6.97 -17.39
C ARG A 31 -7.60 -6.19 -18.55
N ASP A 32 -8.42 -5.19 -18.24
CA ASP A 32 -9.14 -4.38 -19.23
C ASP A 32 -8.41 -3.05 -19.53
N SER A 33 -7.26 -2.80 -18.90
CA SER A 33 -6.51 -1.53 -19.03
C SER A 33 -5.33 -1.64 -19.98
N THR A 34 -5.16 -0.65 -20.86
CA THR A 34 -4.02 -0.54 -21.78
C THR A 34 -3.26 0.78 -21.59
N GLY A 35 -1.99 0.82 -22.00
CA GLY A 35 -1.15 2.02 -21.89
C GLY A 35 -0.74 2.38 -20.46
N TRP A 36 -0.77 3.67 -20.13
CA TRP A 36 -0.24 4.21 -18.87
C TRP A 36 -1.05 3.78 -17.62
N MET A 37 -2.33 3.44 -17.78
CA MET A 37 -3.18 2.90 -16.70
C MET A 37 -2.74 1.50 -16.24
N HIS A 38 -2.29 0.65 -17.17
CA HIS A 38 -1.81 -0.70 -16.85
C HIS A 38 -0.56 -0.65 -15.93
N SER A 39 0.30 0.36 -16.12
CA SER A 39 1.44 0.60 -15.24
C SER A 39 1.01 0.99 -13.81
N HIS A 40 -0.05 1.79 -13.68
CA HIS A 40 -0.61 2.21 -12.39
C HIS A 40 -1.16 1.04 -11.60
N TYR A 41 -1.91 0.15 -12.24
CA TYR A 41 -2.42 -1.06 -11.57
C TYR A 41 -1.27 -1.97 -11.11
N ARG A 42 -0.24 -2.18 -11.94
CA ARG A 42 0.99 -2.90 -11.53
C ARG A 42 1.67 -2.26 -10.33
N TRP A 43 1.74 -0.94 -10.33
CA TRP A 43 2.37 -0.17 -9.29
C TRP A 43 1.58 -0.23 -7.97
N GLN A 44 0.25 -0.21 -8.01
CA GLN A 44 -0.64 -0.43 -6.86
C GLN A 44 -0.52 -1.85 -6.31
N ILE A 45 -0.56 -2.88 -7.18
CA ILE A 45 -0.43 -4.29 -6.81
C ILE A 45 0.90 -4.56 -6.10
N ARG A 46 2.02 -4.06 -6.63
CA ARG A 46 3.33 -4.21 -5.97
C ARG A 46 3.35 -3.51 -4.62
N THR A 47 2.75 -2.32 -4.52
CA THR A 47 2.71 -1.57 -3.25
C THR A 47 1.93 -2.33 -2.18
N PHE A 48 0.83 -3.01 -2.55
CA PHE A 48 0.10 -3.90 -1.64
C PHE A 48 0.99 -5.04 -1.12
N TRP A 49 1.67 -5.77 -2.00
CA TRP A 49 2.49 -6.92 -1.59
C TRP A 49 3.67 -6.52 -0.71
N PHE A 50 4.35 -5.41 -1.03
CA PHE A 50 5.41 -4.88 -0.17
C PHE A 50 4.86 -4.37 1.17
N ALA A 51 3.73 -3.67 1.18
CA ALA A 51 3.08 -3.22 2.41
C ALA A 51 2.69 -4.41 3.29
N LEU A 52 2.13 -5.48 2.71
CA LEU A 52 1.79 -6.70 3.42
C LEU A 52 3.04 -7.37 4.01
N LEU A 53 4.10 -7.54 3.21
CA LEU A 53 5.36 -8.13 3.65
C LEU A 53 5.95 -7.37 4.85
N TRP A 54 6.10 -6.05 4.70
CA TRP A 54 6.68 -5.22 5.76
C TRP A 54 5.77 -5.11 7.00
N SER A 55 4.44 -5.19 6.83
CA SER A 55 3.51 -5.23 7.96
C SER A 55 3.63 -6.53 8.74
N VAL A 56 3.77 -7.68 8.06
CA VAL A 56 4.00 -8.98 8.70
C VAL A 56 5.35 -8.99 9.43
N ILE A 57 6.40 -8.46 8.80
CA ILE A 57 7.73 -8.31 9.41
C ILE A 57 7.66 -7.39 10.64
N GLY A 58 6.99 -6.24 10.54
CA GLY A 58 6.80 -5.29 11.63
C GLY A 58 6.02 -5.89 12.80
N LEU A 59 5.00 -6.72 12.53
CA LEU A 59 4.24 -7.45 13.54
C LEU A 59 5.13 -8.50 14.24
N ALA A 60 5.92 -9.28 13.48
CA ALA A 60 6.84 -10.26 14.04
C ALA A 60 7.91 -9.61 14.94
N LEU A 61 8.41 -8.44 14.53
CA LEU A 61 9.40 -7.64 15.29
C LEU A 61 8.78 -6.78 16.40
N ALA A 62 7.45 -6.69 16.49
CA ALA A 62 6.77 -5.95 17.55
C ALA A 62 7.06 -6.54 18.93
N ALA A 63 7.34 -7.86 19.01
CA ALA A 63 7.77 -8.54 20.23
C ALA A 63 9.10 -8.01 20.81
N VAL A 64 9.91 -7.33 20.00
CA VAL A 64 11.27 -6.87 20.36
C VAL A 64 11.31 -5.34 20.58
N LEU A 65 10.17 -4.64 20.67
CA LEU A 65 10.06 -3.16 20.69
C LEU A 65 10.59 -2.43 19.44
N VAL A 66 11.29 -3.11 18.53
CA VAL A 66 11.83 -2.57 17.27
C VAL A 66 10.77 -2.44 16.16
N GLY A 67 9.59 -3.07 16.33
CA GLY A 67 8.50 -2.98 15.36
C GLY A 67 7.95 -1.57 15.12
N VAL A 68 8.00 -0.68 16.12
CA VAL A 68 7.42 0.68 16.03
C VAL A 68 8.11 1.55 14.96
N PRO A 69 9.44 1.75 14.96
CA PRO A 69 10.11 2.53 13.91
C PRO A 69 9.94 1.91 12.51
N ILE A 70 9.87 0.58 12.41
CA ILE A 70 9.61 -0.12 11.14
C ILE A 70 8.24 0.25 10.60
N LEU A 71 7.19 0.18 11.43
CA LEU A 71 5.83 0.54 11.03
C LEU A 71 5.72 2.01 10.62
N ILE A 72 6.40 2.92 11.30
CA ILE A 72 6.47 4.34 10.90
C ILE A 72 7.11 4.49 9.51
N GLY A 73 8.23 3.81 9.28
CA GLY A 73 8.91 3.80 7.98
C GLY A 73 8.00 3.27 6.86
N VAL A 74 7.24 2.20 7.13
CA VAL A 74 6.26 1.64 6.19
C VAL A 74 5.14 2.64 5.89
N CYS A 75 4.61 3.32 6.92
CA CYS A 75 3.59 4.36 6.72
C CYS A 75 4.09 5.50 5.82
N ILE A 76 5.29 6.03 6.10
CA ILE A 76 5.89 7.10 5.27
C ILE A 76 6.09 6.61 3.83
N TRP A 77 6.59 5.38 3.67
CA TRP A 77 6.81 4.77 2.36
C TRP A 77 5.50 4.60 1.57
N ILE A 78 4.41 4.13 2.21
CA ILE A 78 3.09 4.01 1.60
C ILE A 78 2.57 5.39 1.17
N ILE A 79 2.68 6.41 2.02
CA ILE A 79 2.24 7.79 1.70
C ILE A 79 2.99 8.32 0.48
N TYR A 80 4.33 8.24 0.50
CA TYR A 80 5.17 8.67 -0.62
C TYR A 80 4.76 7.98 -1.92
N ARG A 81 4.56 6.65 -1.85
CA ARG A 81 4.11 5.88 -2.99
C ARG A 81 2.78 6.44 -3.48
N CYS A 82 1.75 6.47 -2.64
CA CYS A 82 0.40 6.91 -3.02
C CYS A 82 0.40 8.30 -3.66
N VAL A 83 1.13 9.27 -3.08
CA VAL A 83 1.26 10.62 -3.63
C VAL A 83 1.88 10.58 -5.02
N ARG A 84 3.00 9.86 -5.23
CA ARG A 84 3.60 9.73 -6.56
C ARG A 84 2.66 9.07 -7.57
N GLY A 85 1.93 8.03 -7.15
CA GLY A 85 0.95 7.36 -8.01
C GLY A 85 -0.18 8.31 -8.42
N LEU A 86 -0.68 9.13 -7.50
CA LEU A 86 -1.72 10.11 -7.79
C LEU A 86 -1.24 11.26 -8.68
N MET A 87 -0.02 11.77 -8.46
CA MET A 87 0.56 12.82 -9.31
C MET A 87 0.73 12.33 -10.75
N LEU A 88 1.26 11.12 -10.94
CA LEU A 88 1.44 10.54 -12.28
C LEU A 88 0.10 10.22 -12.96
N TRP A 89 -0.91 9.83 -12.19
CA TRP A 89 -2.26 9.65 -12.70
C TRP A 89 -2.91 10.97 -13.14
N SER A 90 -2.74 12.03 -12.34
CA SER A 90 -3.20 13.39 -12.66
C SER A 90 -2.53 13.94 -13.92
N ASP A 91 -1.27 13.61 -14.13
CA ASP A 91 -0.49 14.00 -15.31
C ASP A 91 -0.71 13.08 -16.53
N GLN A 92 -1.55 12.03 -16.41
CA GLN A 92 -1.73 10.97 -17.42
C GLN A 92 -0.42 10.32 -17.89
N LYS A 93 0.60 10.28 -17.02
CA LYS A 93 1.93 9.71 -17.30
C LYS A 93 2.03 8.29 -16.77
N PRO A 94 2.76 7.38 -17.43
CA PRO A 94 3.01 6.04 -16.86
C PRO A 94 3.77 6.14 -15.54
N THR A 95 3.55 5.16 -14.65
CA THR A 95 4.39 4.99 -13.46
C THR A 95 5.81 4.56 -13.87
N PRO A 96 6.84 4.72 -13.01
CA PRO A 96 8.23 4.33 -13.33
C PRO A 96 8.47 2.82 -13.52
N ILE A 97 7.41 2.04 -13.62
CA ILE A 97 7.40 0.61 -13.93
C ILE A 97 6.94 0.39 -15.39
N GLY A 98 6.41 1.44 -16.04
CA GLY A 98 5.78 1.43 -17.35
C GLY A 98 6.69 2.01 -18.42
N ASP A 99 7.84 1.37 -18.62
CA ASP A 99 8.76 1.62 -19.72
C ASP A 99 9.44 0.29 -20.08
N ALA A 100 8.64 -0.58 -20.71
CA ALA A 100 9.06 -1.69 -21.56
C ALA A 100 7.93 -1.99 -22.56
#